data_AF-A0A7Y9RQ71-F1
#
_entry.id   AF-A0A7Y9RQ71-F1
#
_cell.length_a   1.000
_cell.length_b   1.000
_cell.length_c   1.000
_cell.angle_alpha   90.00
_cell.angle_beta   90.00
_cell.angle_gamma   90.00
#
_symmetry.space_group_name_H-M   'P 1'
#
loop_
_entity.id
_entity.type
_entity.pdbx_description
1 polymer ?
#
loop_
_entity_poly.entity_id
_entity_poly.type
_entity_poly.pdbx_seq_one_letter_code
_entity_poly.pdbx_strand_id
1 'polypeptide(L)'
;MSTPWTVLAPRGEPQTAPKRSLVGVSRDLEGVALGSPGATLHTTLQRVEHLTTLTEMVWRRLAGRSVPVHAYGVGLTGRDDLTCVAGLHLHELDPDEQLVREWNVLVLSRDGSAGLAAEEVAPAEADPAAHAGGVPLRDGDRPFRWVTTERDADVRAAVDTLCHLAH
;
A
#
# COMPACT_ATOMS: atom_id res chain seq x y z
N MET A 1 14.92 -1.36 -10.39
CA MET A 1 14.29 -2.49 -9.67
C MET A 1 12.81 -2.47 -10.00
N SER A 2 12.13 -3.62 -9.96
CA SER A 2 10.69 -3.69 -10.23
C SER A 2 9.94 -3.54 -8.91
N THR A 3 8.94 -2.67 -8.88
CA THR A 3 8.01 -2.42 -7.77
C THR A 3 6.56 -2.52 -8.26
N PRO A 4 5.56 -2.63 -7.36
CA PRO A 4 4.16 -2.61 -7.75
C PRO A 4 3.79 -1.44 -8.64
N TRP A 5 4.26 -0.23 -8.31
CA TRP A 5 4.05 0.95 -9.16
C TRP A 5 4.57 0.77 -10.58
N THR A 6 5.84 0.36 -10.73
CA THR A 6 6.45 0.19 -12.07
C THR A 6 5.77 -0.91 -12.89
N VAL A 7 5.11 -1.88 -12.25
CA VAL A 7 4.32 -2.92 -12.92
C VAL A 7 2.94 -2.40 -13.33
N LEU A 8 2.23 -1.72 -12.44
CA LEU A 8 0.83 -1.36 -12.66
C LEU A 8 0.66 -0.05 -13.44
N ALA A 9 1.49 0.97 -13.18
CA ALA A 9 1.34 2.30 -13.78
C ALA A 9 1.34 2.30 -15.33
N PRO A 10 2.23 1.54 -16.03
CA PRO A 10 2.22 1.51 -17.50
C PRO A 10 0.98 0.86 -18.12
N ARG A 11 0.15 0.18 -17.31
CA ARG A 11 -1.00 -0.59 -17.76
C ARG A 11 -2.33 0.11 -17.53
N GLY A 12 -2.36 1.20 -16.78
CA GLY A 12 -3.57 1.99 -16.54
C GLY A 12 -3.38 3.45 -16.93
N GLU A 13 -4.28 4.30 -16.43
CA GLU A 13 -4.19 5.75 -16.58
C GLU A 13 -3.95 6.37 -15.21
N PRO A 14 -2.68 6.63 -14.83
CA PRO A 14 -2.36 7.19 -13.53
C PRO A 14 -3.03 8.53 -13.27
N GLN A 15 -3.59 8.69 -12.07
CA GLN A 15 -4.18 9.94 -11.60
C GLN A 15 -3.37 10.51 -10.45
N THR A 16 -3.35 11.83 -10.29
CA THR A 16 -2.72 12.48 -9.12
C THR A 16 -3.80 12.90 -8.13
N ALA A 17 -3.65 12.48 -6.87
CA ALA A 17 -4.56 12.84 -5.79
C ALA A 17 -3.83 12.92 -4.44
N PRO A 18 -4.36 13.65 -3.46
CA PRO A 18 -3.81 13.62 -2.11
C PRO A 18 -4.03 12.25 -1.45
N LYS A 19 -3.14 11.87 -0.54
CA LYS A 19 -3.17 10.60 0.22
C LYS A 19 -4.55 10.28 0.80
N ARG A 20 -5.25 11.28 1.34
CA ARG A 20 -6.61 11.12 1.91
C ARG A 20 -7.63 10.55 0.91
N SER A 21 -7.46 10.79 -0.39
CA SER A 21 -8.31 10.19 -1.43
C SER A 21 -8.03 8.70 -1.60
N LEU A 22 -6.77 8.28 -1.45
CA LEU A 22 -6.36 6.88 -1.56
C LEU A 22 -6.82 6.03 -0.37
N VAL A 23 -7.03 6.64 0.80
CA VAL A 23 -7.56 5.95 1.98
C VAL A 23 -8.95 5.36 1.71
N GLY A 24 -9.79 6.04 0.92
CA GLY A 24 -11.09 5.50 0.51
C GLY A 24 -10.93 4.23 -0.34
N VAL A 25 -10.12 4.32 -1.39
CA VAL A 25 -9.84 3.19 -2.29
C VAL A 25 -9.19 2.00 -1.55
N SER A 26 -8.27 2.29 -0.63
CA SER A 26 -7.63 1.29 0.22
C SER A 26 -8.66 0.52 1.05
N ARG A 27 -9.63 1.23 1.64
CA ARG A 27 -10.71 0.62 2.44
C ARG A 27 -11.66 -0.22 1.60
N ASP A 28 -11.95 0.19 0.37
CA ASP A 28 -12.79 -0.61 -0.53
C ASP A 28 -12.09 -1.94 -0.85
N LEU A 29 -10.78 -1.92 -1.12
CA LEU A 29 -9.96 -3.13 -1.34
C LEU A 29 -9.85 -4.01 -0.08
N GLU A 30 -9.67 -3.41 1.10
CA GLU A 30 -9.73 -4.16 2.37
C GLU A 30 -11.11 -4.83 2.56
N GLY A 31 -12.18 -4.16 2.13
CA GLY A 31 -13.53 -4.72 2.05
C GLY A 31 -13.65 -5.91 1.10
N VAL A 32 -13.04 -5.82 -0.08
CA VAL A 32 -12.94 -6.95 -1.03
C VAL A 32 -12.21 -8.12 -0.39
N ALA A 33 -11.06 -7.89 0.25
CA ALA A 33 -10.30 -8.93 0.93
C ALA A 33 -11.11 -9.62 2.04
N LEU A 34 -11.89 -8.85 2.82
CA LEU A 34 -12.80 -9.38 3.84
C LEU A 34 -13.99 -10.18 3.28
N GLY A 35 -14.41 -9.87 2.06
CA GLY A 35 -15.53 -10.52 1.37
C GLY A 35 -15.15 -11.80 0.64
N SER A 36 -13.86 -11.96 0.29
CA SER A 36 -13.37 -13.03 -0.57
C SER A 36 -12.72 -14.17 0.22
N PRO A 37 -13.32 -15.37 0.28
CA PRO A 37 -12.74 -16.51 0.97
C PRO A 37 -11.36 -16.89 0.41
N GLY A 38 -10.39 -17.10 1.30
CA GLY A 38 -9.02 -17.45 0.91
C GLY A 38 -8.24 -16.29 0.28
N ALA A 39 -8.70 -15.05 0.43
CA ALA A 39 -7.93 -13.90 0.00
C ALA A 39 -6.66 -13.68 0.84
N THR A 40 -5.66 -13.04 0.24
CA THR A 40 -4.51 -12.45 0.93
C THR A 40 -4.42 -10.97 0.60
N LEU A 41 -3.96 -10.17 1.56
CA LEU A 41 -3.73 -8.74 1.39
C LEU A 41 -2.23 -8.45 1.49
N HIS A 42 -1.68 -7.74 0.52
CA HIS A 42 -0.32 -7.19 0.56
C HIS A 42 -0.42 -5.66 0.57
N THR A 43 0.23 -5.00 1.52
CA THR A 43 0.14 -3.54 1.67
C THR A 43 1.45 -2.89 2.06
N THR A 44 1.73 -1.71 1.52
CA THR A 44 2.89 -0.90 1.89
C THR A 44 2.43 0.38 2.59
N LEU A 45 3.08 0.73 3.70
CA LEU A 45 2.81 1.97 4.45
C LEU A 45 3.96 2.99 4.38
N GLN A 46 5.00 2.69 3.59
CA GLN A 46 6.27 3.42 3.52
C GLN A 46 7.10 3.31 4.80
N ARG A 47 6.63 3.91 5.90
CA ARG A 47 7.32 4.02 7.19
C ARG A 47 6.34 3.82 8.33
N VAL A 48 6.81 3.25 9.44
CA VAL A 48 6.02 2.99 10.66
C VAL A 48 5.35 4.23 11.24
N GLU A 49 5.90 5.42 11.01
CA GLU A 49 5.29 6.70 11.41
C GLU A 49 3.94 6.98 10.72
N HIS A 50 3.67 6.36 9.57
CA HIS A 50 2.38 6.43 8.89
C HIS A 50 1.39 5.36 9.36
N LEU A 51 1.80 4.45 10.24
CA LEU A 51 0.92 3.43 10.80
C LEU A 51 -0.06 4.08 11.75
N THR A 52 -1.32 4.13 11.34
CA THR A 52 -2.40 4.67 12.19
C THR A 52 -3.03 3.56 13.02
N THR A 53 -3.64 3.94 14.15
CA THR A 53 -4.46 3.02 14.97
C THR A 53 -5.56 2.35 14.13
N LEU A 54 -6.14 3.08 13.17
CA LEU A 54 -7.17 2.52 12.31
C LEU A 54 -6.60 1.44 11.37
N THR A 55 -5.46 1.72 10.73
CA THR A 55 -4.77 0.75 9.86
C THR A 55 -4.45 -0.54 10.62
N GLU A 56 -3.92 -0.40 11.84
CA GLU A 56 -3.68 -1.53 12.74
C GLU A 56 -4.96 -2.32 13.05
N MET A 57 -6.06 -1.63 13.41
CA MET A 57 -7.34 -2.28 13.68
C MET A 57 -7.86 -3.06 12.47
N VAL A 58 -7.69 -2.52 11.26
CA VAL A 58 -8.11 -3.19 10.03
C VAL A 58 -7.27 -4.45 9.78
N TRP A 59 -5.94 -4.37 9.93
CA TRP A 59 -5.07 -5.54 9.77
C TRP A 59 -5.39 -6.64 10.77
N ARG A 60 -5.58 -6.29 12.05
CA ARG A 60 -6.01 -7.26 13.08
C ARG A 60 -7.36 -7.88 12.73
N ARG A 61 -8.31 -7.11 12.20
CA ARG A 61 -9.62 -7.60 11.77
C ARG A 61 -9.53 -8.57 10.58
N LEU A 62 -8.72 -8.26 9.58
CA LEU A 62 -8.46 -9.13 8.43
C LEU A 62 -7.82 -10.45 8.87
N ALA A 63 -6.74 -10.36 9.65
CA ALA A 63 -6.04 -11.52 10.19
C ALA A 63 -6.97 -12.40 11.05
N GLY A 64 -7.79 -11.79 11.91
CA GLY A 64 -8.80 -12.48 12.72
C GLY A 64 -9.94 -13.14 11.92
N ARG A 65 -10.10 -12.81 10.64
CA ARG A 65 -11.02 -13.47 9.69
C ARG A 65 -10.30 -14.42 8.72
N SER A 66 -9.08 -14.85 9.08
CA SER A 66 -8.26 -15.75 8.28
C SER A 66 -7.88 -15.20 6.91
N VAL A 67 -7.76 -13.87 6.79
CA VAL A 67 -7.17 -13.20 5.61
C VAL A 67 -5.74 -12.82 5.97
N PRO A 68 -4.72 -13.54 5.49
CA PRO A 68 -3.33 -13.18 5.73
C PRO A 68 -3.03 -11.77 5.23
N VAL A 69 -2.37 -10.97 6.07
CA VAL A 69 -1.95 -9.62 5.74
C VAL A 69 -0.43 -9.57 5.72
N HIS A 70 0.15 -9.17 4.60
CA HIS A 70 1.57 -8.90 4.44
C HIS A 70 1.77 -7.39 4.38
N ALA A 71 2.31 -6.80 5.45
CA ALA A 71 2.56 -5.38 5.55
C ALA A 71 4.05 -5.08 5.42
N TYR A 72 4.40 -4.13 4.54
CA TYR A 72 5.77 -3.78 4.19
C TYR A 72 6.04 -2.31 4.54
N GLY A 73 7.08 -2.05 5.32
CA GLY A 73 7.50 -0.68 5.63
C GLY A 73 8.72 -0.60 6.54
N VAL A 74 9.37 0.56 6.53
CA VAL A 74 10.52 0.85 7.39
C VAL A 74 10.08 0.99 8.85
N GLY A 75 10.76 0.31 9.76
CA GLY A 75 10.54 0.32 11.20
C GLY A 75 9.35 -0.53 11.65
N LEU A 76 8.73 -1.33 10.78
CA LEU A 76 7.56 -2.13 11.14
C LEU A 76 7.90 -3.27 12.09
N THR A 77 9.03 -3.93 11.88
CA THR A 77 9.39 -5.13 12.66
C THR A 77 9.70 -4.82 14.13
N GLY A 78 9.94 -3.54 14.47
CA GLY A 78 10.03 -3.07 15.86
C GLY A 78 8.69 -2.96 16.61
N ARG A 79 7.55 -3.29 15.98
CA ARG A 79 6.22 -3.29 16.62
C ARG A 79 5.86 -4.67 17.16
N ASP A 80 6.35 -4.98 18.35
CA ASP A 80 6.12 -6.26 19.05
C ASP A 80 4.64 -6.62 19.22
N ASP A 81 3.79 -5.61 19.39
CA ASP A 81 2.35 -5.76 19.54
C ASP A 81 1.65 -6.25 18.26
N LEU A 82 2.27 -6.04 17.09
CA LEU A 82 1.79 -6.50 15.79
C LEU A 82 2.45 -7.79 15.34
N THR A 83 3.73 -8.02 15.66
CA THR A 83 4.43 -9.26 15.29
C THR A 83 3.84 -10.50 15.94
N CYS A 84 3.16 -10.34 17.08
CA CYS A 84 2.46 -11.43 17.78
C CYS A 84 1.06 -11.74 17.21
N VAL A 85 0.56 -10.98 16.23
CA VAL A 85 -0.78 -11.18 15.65
C VAL A 85 -0.73 -12.30 14.61
N ALA A 86 -1.36 -13.43 14.91
CA ALA A 86 -1.44 -14.54 13.97
C ALA A 86 -2.11 -14.13 12.65
N GLY A 87 -1.47 -14.43 11.51
CA GLY A 87 -1.94 -14.04 10.17
C GLY A 87 -1.52 -12.64 9.73
N LEU A 88 -0.82 -11.88 10.57
CA LEU A 88 -0.15 -10.64 10.18
C LEU A 88 1.35 -10.90 10.00
N HIS A 89 1.86 -10.61 8.81
CA HIS A 89 3.25 -10.76 8.43
C HIS A 89 3.83 -9.38 8.18
N LEU A 90 4.78 -8.95 9.01
CA LEU A 90 5.47 -7.67 8.85
C LEU A 90 6.80 -7.90 8.12
N HIS A 91 7.06 -7.07 7.11
CA HIS A 91 8.26 -7.09 6.29
C HIS A 91 8.96 -5.75 6.43
N GLU A 92 10.23 -5.80 6.81
CA GLU A 92 11.08 -4.61 6.92
C GLU A 92 11.51 -4.19 5.52
N LEU A 93 11.42 -2.88 5.24
CA LEU A 93 11.98 -2.31 4.01
C LEU A 93 13.31 -1.64 4.32
N ASP A 94 14.26 -1.72 3.38
CA ASP A 94 15.43 -0.87 3.41
C ASP A 94 15.00 0.59 3.16
N PRO A 95 15.39 1.56 4.02
CA PRO A 95 15.02 2.96 3.88
C PRO A 95 15.36 3.62 2.53
N ASP A 96 16.34 3.07 1.81
CA ASP A 96 16.82 3.58 0.52
C ASP A 96 16.13 2.94 -0.69
N GLU A 97 15.23 1.96 -0.47
CA GLU A 97 14.47 1.33 -1.53
C GLU A 97 13.39 2.24 -2.13
N GLN A 98 13.18 2.12 -3.45
CA GLN A 98 12.12 2.85 -4.14
C GLN A 98 10.73 2.55 -3.54
N LEU A 99 10.52 1.35 -3.02
CA LEU A 99 9.25 0.91 -2.43
C LEU A 99 8.84 1.74 -1.21
N VAL A 100 9.80 2.39 -0.52
CA VAL A 100 9.52 3.32 0.59
C VAL A 100 8.73 4.56 0.11
N ARG A 101 8.71 4.84 -1.19
CA ARG A 101 7.90 5.93 -1.76
C ARG A 101 6.50 5.49 -2.18
N GLU A 102 6.17 4.21 -2.02
CA GLU A 102 4.91 3.67 -2.50
C GLU A 102 3.89 3.38 -1.40
N TRP A 103 2.62 3.58 -1.75
CA TRP A 103 1.46 3.14 -0.99
C TRP A 103 0.65 2.19 -1.87
N ASN A 104 0.71 0.91 -1.54
CA ASN A 104 0.12 -0.17 -2.32
C ASN A 104 -0.86 -0.95 -1.44
N VAL A 105 -1.96 -1.40 -2.04
CA VAL A 105 -2.94 -2.31 -1.43
C VAL A 105 -3.34 -3.31 -2.50
N LEU A 106 -2.88 -4.55 -2.37
CA LEU A 106 -3.04 -5.61 -3.37
C LEU A 106 -3.78 -6.79 -2.73
N VAL A 107 -4.91 -7.17 -3.32
CA VAL A 107 -5.74 -8.28 -2.88
C VAL A 107 -5.63 -9.40 -3.90
N LEU A 108 -5.16 -10.56 -3.48
CA LEU A 108 -5.24 -11.78 -4.26
C LEU A 108 -6.36 -12.64 -3.70
N SER A 109 -7.22 -13.16 -4.57
CA SER A 109 -8.20 -14.18 -4.16
C SER A 109 -8.44 -15.19 -5.29
N ARG A 110 -9.22 -16.22 -5.00
CA ARG A 110 -9.62 -17.20 -6.02
C ARG A 110 -10.60 -16.64 -7.03
N ASP A 111 -11.50 -15.77 -6.57
CA ASP A 111 -12.65 -15.30 -7.35
C ASP A 111 -12.37 -13.98 -8.09
N GLY A 112 -11.22 -13.37 -7.82
CA GLY A 112 -10.74 -12.16 -8.48
C GLY A 112 -9.76 -11.39 -7.61
N SER A 113 -8.80 -10.74 -8.24
CA SER A 113 -7.78 -9.93 -7.60
C SER A 113 -8.00 -8.45 -7.93
N ALA A 114 -7.69 -7.58 -6.99
CA ALA A 114 -7.78 -6.14 -7.17
C ALA A 114 -6.60 -5.46 -6.52
N GLY A 115 -6.13 -4.37 -7.12
CA GLY A 115 -4.93 -3.69 -6.65
C GLY A 115 -5.03 -2.18 -6.80
N LEU A 116 -4.46 -1.49 -5.83
CA LEU A 116 -4.07 -0.09 -5.85
C LEU A 116 -2.54 -0.06 -5.78
N ALA A 117 -1.91 0.63 -6.73
CA ALA A 117 -0.54 1.07 -6.57
C ALA A 117 -0.46 2.58 -6.64
N ALA A 118 0.33 3.16 -5.74
CA ALA A 118 0.54 4.59 -5.70
C ALA A 118 1.99 4.92 -5.35
N GLU A 119 2.54 5.95 -6.00
CA GLU A 119 3.87 6.50 -5.74
C GLU A 119 3.72 7.95 -5.27
N GLU A 120 4.37 8.28 -4.16
CA GLU A 120 4.45 9.65 -3.67
C GLU A 120 5.30 10.51 -4.60
N VAL A 121 4.69 11.60 -5.07
CA VAL A 121 5.36 12.59 -5.93
C VAL A 121 5.76 13.82 -5.13
N ALA A 122 6.76 14.55 -5.62
CA ALA A 122 7.15 15.79 -4.97
C ALA A 122 5.97 16.80 -5.05
N PRO A 123 5.71 17.61 -4.02
CA PRO A 123 4.65 18.62 -4.07
C PRO A 123 4.78 19.59 -5.25
N ALA A 124 6.01 19.97 -5.61
CA ALA A 124 6.29 20.79 -6.78
C ALA A 124 5.97 20.10 -8.11
N GLU A 125 6.00 18.76 -8.17
CA GLU A 125 5.59 17.98 -9.33
C GLU A 125 4.06 17.88 -9.43
N ALA A 126 3.37 17.80 -8.29
CA ALA A 126 1.91 17.71 -8.23
C ALA A 126 1.21 19.04 -8.50
N ASP A 127 1.73 20.14 -7.96
CA ASP A 127 1.26 21.50 -8.20
C ASP A 127 2.41 22.51 -8.00
N PRO A 128 3.11 22.90 -9.10
CA PRO A 128 4.22 23.85 -9.02
C PRO A 128 3.83 25.22 -8.45
N ALA A 129 2.55 25.62 -8.58
CA ALA A 129 2.07 26.92 -8.14
C ALA A 129 1.76 26.95 -6.63
N ALA A 130 1.36 25.80 -6.04
CA ALA A 130 1.02 25.70 -4.63
C ALA A 130 2.26 25.63 -3.70
N HIS A 131 3.43 25.21 -4.19
CA HIS A 131 4.57 24.90 -3.32
C HIS A 131 5.45 26.11 -2.92
N ALA A 132 5.13 27.33 -3.37
CA ALA A 132 5.90 28.54 -3.08
C ALA A 132 5.88 28.97 -1.59
N GLY A 133 5.03 28.37 -0.75
CA GLY A 133 4.80 28.79 0.64
C GLY A 133 5.66 28.13 1.72
N GLY A 134 6.44 27.08 1.41
CA GLY A 134 7.37 26.45 2.36
C GLY A 134 6.76 25.78 3.60
N VAL A 135 5.43 25.70 3.71
CA VAL A 135 4.74 25.04 4.83
C VAL A 135 4.72 23.52 4.57
N PRO A 136 5.14 22.68 5.55
CA PRO A 136 5.03 21.24 5.43
C PRO A 136 3.58 20.80 5.19
N LEU A 137 3.36 19.94 4.21
CA LEU A 137 2.03 19.36 3.96
C LEU A 137 1.63 18.46 5.13
N ARG A 138 0.33 18.46 5.47
CA ARG A 138 -0.23 17.43 6.35
C ARG A 138 -0.10 16.07 5.66
N ASP A 139 0.05 15.00 6.44
CA ASP A 139 0.24 13.65 5.89
C ASP A 139 -0.86 13.27 4.86
N GLY A 140 -2.13 13.54 5.18
CA GLY A 140 -3.25 13.30 4.27
C GLY A 140 -3.26 14.12 2.97
N ASP A 141 -2.44 15.18 2.89
CA ASP A 141 -2.37 16.12 1.77
C ASP A 141 -1.17 15.85 0.87
N ARG A 142 -0.30 14.91 1.25
CA ARG A 142 0.82 14.46 0.43
C ARG A 142 0.30 13.94 -0.92
N PRO A 143 0.86 14.38 -2.06
CA PRO A 143 0.37 13.98 -3.36
C PRO A 143 0.93 12.63 -3.78
N PHE A 144 0.06 11.83 -4.36
CA PHE A 144 0.38 10.52 -4.91
C PHE A 144 -0.11 10.45 -6.35
N ARG A 145 0.73 9.89 -7.23
CA ARG A 145 0.25 9.31 -8.49
C ARG A 145 -0.21 7.89 -8.19
N TRP A 146 -1.37 7.50 -8.69
CA TRP A 146 -1.95 6.21 -8.37
C TRP A 146 -2.72 5.60 -9.53
N VAL A 147 -2.87 4.28 -9.50
CA VAL A 147 -3.63 3.49 -10.48
C VAL A 147 -4.30 2.33 -9.76
N THR A 148 -5.46 1.91 -10.25
CA THR A 148 -6.11 0.66 -9.84
C THR A 148 -6.20 -0.33 -10.98
N THR A 149 -6.30 -1.61 -10.63
CA THR A 149 -6.55 -2.69 -11.59
C THR A 149 -7.33 -3.82 -10.92
N GLU A 150 -8.16 -4.50 -11.71
CA GLU A 150 -8.82 -5.77 -11.32
C GLU A 150 -8.29 -6.94 -12.17
N ARG A 151 -7.21 -6.71 -12.94
CA ARG A 151 -6.60 -7.74 -13.77
C ARG A 151 -5.71 -8.64 -12.92
N ASP A 152 -6.16 -9.87 -12.72
CA ASP A 152 -5.48 -10.91 -11.95
C ASP A 152 -3.98 -11.04 -12.24
N ALA A 153 -3.59 -11.10 -13.52
CA ALA A 153 -2.20 -11.24 -13.93
C ALA A 153 -1.32 -10.06 -13.48
N ASP A 154 -1.88 -8.84 -13.49
CA ASP A 154 -1.15 -7.64 -13.13
C ASP A 154 -1.00 -7.53 -11.60
N VAL A 155 -2.05 -7.87 -10.83
CA VAL A 155 -1.99 -7.88 -9.37
C VAL A 155 -0.99 -8.94 -8.88
N ARG A 156 -0.99 -10.14 -9.48
CA ARG A 156 -0.01 -11.20 -9.15
C ARG A 156 1.41 -10.74 -9.46
N ALA A 157 1.64 -10.19 -10.65
CA ALA A 157 2.96 -9.66 -11.00
C ALA A 157 3.43 -8.55 -10.03
N ALA A 158 2.51 -7.69 -9.58
CA ALA A 158 2.82 -6.68 -8.58
C ALA A 158 3.17 -7.28 -7.21
N VAL A 159 2.42 -8.29 -6.75
CA VAL A 159 2.74 -9.01 -5.50
C VAL A 159 4.09 -9.73 -5.59
N ASP A 160 4.41 -10.35 -6.72
CA ASP A 160 5.71 -11.01 -6.94
C ASP A 160 6.87 -10.03 -6.77
N THR A 161 6.71 -8.75 -7.14
CA THR A 161 7.75 -7.74 -6.87
C THR A 161 7.97 -7.47 -5.39
N LEU A 162 6.91 -7.49 -4.56
CA LEU A 162 7.03 -7.29 -3.12
C LEU A 162 7.75 -8.46 -2.45
N CYS A 163 7.46 -9.69 -2.88
CA CYS A 163 8.08 -10.89 -2.33
C CYS A 163 9.59 -10.96 -2.63
N HIS A 164 10.04 -10.41 -3.76
CA HIS A 164 11.47 -10.40 -4.12
C HIS A 164 12.28 -9.28 -3.46
N LEU A 165 11.62 -8.23 -2.92
CA LEU A 165 12.29 -7.11 -2.26
C LEU A 165 12.47 -7.32 -0.74
N ALA A 166 11.64 -8.15 -0.11
CA ALA A 166 11.61 -8.32 1.35
C ALA A 166 12.62 -9.35 1.90
N HIS A 167 13.87 -9.36 1.42
CA HIS A 167 14.92 -10.33 1.82
C HIS A 167 16.16 -9.68 2.45
#